data_AF-A0A8D2CVU0-F1
#
_entry.id   AF-A0A8D2CVU0-F1
#
_cell.length_a   1.000
_cell.length_b   1.000
_cell.length_c   1.000
_cell.angle_alpha   90.00
_cell.angle_beta   90.00
_cell.angle_gamma   90.00
#
_symmetry.space_group_name_H-M   'P 1'
#
loop_
_entity.id
_entity.type
_entity.pdbx_description
1 polymer ?
#
loop_
_entity_poly.entity_id
_entity_poly.type
_entity_poly.pdbx_seq_one_letter_code
_entity_poly.pdbx_strand_id
1 'polypeptide(L)'
;LRKQWSCILCRTKSWEGNQESQPRHLESEVLKRPVLPEEQLRCELILLKVYCHPKSAFFVPEPHNAQDPQDHMWLNKVKERLIKKKYPRVEGFVRDMRLIFRNSKAFYKVSGPCSPFSLEELFEKEFKNIFSIQETSKSDVSLSPLFC
;
A
#
# COMPACT_ATOMS: atom_id res chain seq x y z
N LEU A 1 -3.99 -9.37 36.10
CA LEU A 1 -3.80 -10.16 34.86
C LEU A 1 -2.99 -9.33 33.85
N ARG A 2 -1.71 -9.62 33.65
CA ARG A 2 -0.95 -9.03 32.52
C ARG A 2 -1.47 -9.68 31.24
N LYS A 3 -2.09 -8.91 30.34
CA LYS A 3 -2.38 -9.41 29.00
C LYS A 3 -1.05 -9.67 28.31
N GLN A 4 -0.82 -10.90 27.86
CA GLN A 4 0.34 -11.27 27.06
C GLN A 4 0.36 -10.41 25.80
N TRP A 5 1.50 -9.79 25.49
CA TRP A 5 1.66 -9.04 24.24
C TRP A 5 1.75 -10.01 23.06
N SER A 6 0.98 -9.73 22.01
CA SER A 6 1.03 -10.45 20.73
C SER A 6 1.41 -9.48 19.62
N CYS A 7 2.42 -9.82 18.82
CA CYS A 7 2.82 -9.01 17.67
C CYS A 7 1.71 -8.96 16.62
N ILE A 8 1.79 -7.99 15.70
CA ILE A 8 0.80 -7.84 14.62
C ILE A 8 0.69 -9.12 13.79
N LEU A 9 1.81 -9.74 13.41
CA LEU A 9 1.81 -11.00 12.66
C LEU A 9 1.05 -12.11 13.40
N CYS A 10 1.22 -12.24 14.72
CA CYS A 10 0.47 -13.20 15.53
C CYS A 10 -1.03 -12.89 15.60
N ARG A 11 -1.40 -11.61 15.63
CA ARG A 11 -2.80 -11.16 15.67
C ARG A 11 -3.50 -11.31 14.32
N THR A 12 -2.75 -11.35 13.21
CA THR A 12 -3.28 -11.35 11.84
C THR A 12 -3.05 -12.66 11.11
N LYS A 13 -2.58 -13.72 11.78
CA LYS A 13 -2.29 -15.03 11.15
C LYS A 13 -3.46 -15.60 10.36
N SER A 14 -4.70 -15.36 10.79
CA SER A 14 -5.91 -15.86 10.11
C SER A 14 -6.18 -15.20 8.76
N TRP A 15 -5.54 -14.06 8.46
CA TRP A 15 -5.66 -13.38 7.17
C TRP A 15 -4.72 -13.96 6.11
N GLU A 16 -3.66 -14.66 6.54
CA GLU A 16 -2.67 -15.26 5.67
C GLU A 16 -2.96 -16.76 5.52
N GLY A 17 -3.70 -17.15 4.46
CA GLY A 17 -3.79 -18.57 4.06
C GLY A 17 -5.19 -19.17 3.85
N ASN A 18 -6.28 -18.39 3.92
CA ASN A 18 -7.63 -18.90 3.68
C ASN A 18 -8.42 -18.06 2.66
N GLN A 19 -7.77 -17.70 1.55
CA GLN A 19 -8.35 -16.83 0.50
C GLN A 19 -9.54 -17.45 -0.24
N GLU A 20 -9.68 -18.78 -0.26
CA GLU A 20 -10.75 -19.46 -1.01
C GLU A 20 -12.12 -19.37 -0.32
N SER A 21 -12.15 -19.19 1.00
CA SER A 21 -13.40 -19.10 1.80
C SER A 21 -13.78 -17.67 2.21
N GLN A 22 -12.89 -16.69 2.00
CA GLN A 22 -13.15 -15.28 2.31
C GLN A 22 -14.02 -14.63 1.21
N PRO A 23 -15.07 -13.87 1.58
CA PRO A 23 -15.82 -13.06 0.62
C PRO A 23 -14.88 -12.09 -0.08
N ARG A 24 -14.79 -12.18 -1.42
CA ARG A 24 -13.90 -11.30 -2.17
C ARG A 24 -14.56 -9.95 -2.45
N HIS A 25 -13.82 -8.87 -2.24
CA HIS A 25 -14.33 -7.51 -2.34
C HIS A 25 -13.86 -6.77 -3.58
N LEU A 26 -14.63 -5.77 -4.03
CA LEU A 26 -14.13 -4.83 -5.02
C LEU A 26 -13.19 -3.81 -4.35
N GLU A 27 -12.13 -3.42 -5.05
CA GLU A 27 -11.21 -2.39 -4.55
C GLU A 27 -11.96 -1.09 -4.22
N SER A 28 -12.90 -0.68 -5.07
CA SER A 28 -13.71 0.53 -4.89
C SER A 28 -14.56 0.51 -3.61
N GLU A 29 -14.96 -0.67 -3.14
CA GLU A 29 -15.66 -0.85 -1.87
C GLU A 29 -14.70 -0.77 -0.69
N VAL A 30 -13.55 -1.44 -0.80
CA VAL A 30 -12.50 -1.43 0.23
C VAL A 30 -11.99 -0.02 0.50
N LEU A 31 -11.71 0.75 -0.56
CA LEU A 31 -11.22 2.13 -0.44
C LEU A 31 -12.18 3.04 0.34
N LYS A 32 -13.50 2.81 0.22
CA LYS A 32 -14.53 3.60 0.90
C LYS A 32 -14.68 3.25 2.39
N ARG A 33 -14.13 2.13 2.86
CA ARG A 33 -14.26 1.70 4.27
C ARG A 33 -13.64 2.73 5.22
N PRO A 34 -14.32 3.05 6.34
CA PRO A 34 -13.71 3.85 7.39
C PRO A 34 -12.56 3.08 8.03
N VAL A 35 -11.52 3.78 8.51
CA VAL A 35 -10.40 3.13 9.22
C VAL A 35 -10.81 2.87 10.68
N LEU A 36 -11.50 1.74 10.88
CA LEU A 36 -11.82 1.20 12.21
C LEU A 36 -10.64 0.37 12.74
N PRO A 37 -10.68 -0.15 13.99
CA PRO A 37 -9.54 -0.86 14.57
C PRO A 37 -9.01 -2.04 13.74
N GLU A 38 -9.88 -2.76 13.01
CA GLU A 38 -9.46 -3.86 12.15
C GLU A 38 -8.80 -3.36 10.85
N GLU A 39 -9.40 -2.39 10.15
CA GLU A 39 -8.82 -1.74 8.97
C GLU A 39 -7.50 -1.03 9.30
N GLN A 40 -7.41 -0.40 10.48
CA GLN A 40 -6.16 0.17 10.99
C GLN A 40 -5.08 -0.90 11.08
N LEU A 41 -5.39 -2.05 11.67
CA LEU A 41 -4.46 -3.16 11.80
C LEU A 41 -4.05 -3.74 10.43
N ARG A 42 -4.98 -3.80 9.47
CA ARG A 42 -4.68 -4.19 8.08
C ARG A 42 -3.71 -3.21 7.41
N CYS A 43 -3.95 -1.91 7.51
CA CYS A 43 -3.05 -0.87 6.97
C CYS A 43 -1.67 -0.90 7.65
N GLU A 44 -1.62 -1.07 8.97
CA GLU A 44 -0.37 -1.21 9.73
C GLU A 44 0.42 -2.45 9.31
N LEU A 45 -0.26 -3.58 9.06
CA LEU A 45 0.37 -4.81 8.57
C LEU A 45 0.95 -4.63 7.18
N ILE A 46 0.19 -4.04 6.24
CA ILE A 46 0.66 -3.74 4.88
C ILE A 46 1.91 -2.85 4.95
N LEU A 47 1.85 -1.78 5.73
CA LEU A 47 2.98 -0.87 5.86
C LEU A 47 4.20 -1.59 6.46
N LEU A 48 4.02 -2.41 7.50
CA LEU A 48 5.12 -3.20 8.07
C LEU A 48 5.77 -4.11 7.03
N LYS A 49 4.98 -4.81 6.21
CA LYS A 49 5.51 -5.66 5.12
C LYS A 49 6.30 -4.86 4.10
N VAL A 50 5.86 -3.65 3.76
CA VAL A 50 6.62 -2.73 2.90
C VAL A 50 7.95 -2.35 3.55
N TYR A 51 7.98 -2.01 4.85
CA TYR A 51 9.22 -1.72 5.57
C TYR A 51 10.21 -2.89 5.57
N CYS A 52 9.72 -4.13 5.65
CA CYS A 52 10.57 -5.33 5.65
C CYS A 52 11.27 -5.60 4.30
N HIS A 53 10.85 -4.96 3.20
CA HIS A 53 11.47 -5.17 1.90
C HIS A 53 12.78 -4.36 1.79
N PRO A 54 13.91 -4.92 1.32
CA PRO A 54 15.21 -4.22 1.32
C PRO A 54 15.22 -2.87 0.59
N LYS A 55 14.46 -2.75 -0.50
CA LYS A 55 14.33 -1.48 -1.25
C LYS A 55 13.54 -0.39 -0.53
N SER A 56 12.89 -0.69 0.60
CA SER A 56 12.11 0.28 1.37
C SER A 56 12.97 1.45 1.85
N ALA A 57 14.26 1.19 2.15
CA ALA A 57 15.21 2.18 2.68
C ALA A 57 15.25 3.48 1.85
N PHE A 58 15.12 3.39 0.52
CA PHE A 58 15.08 4.55 -0.37
C PHE A 58 13.86 5.46 -0.15
N PHE A 59 12.73 4.88 0.28
CA PHE A 59 11.45 5.57 0.46
C PHE A 59 11.16 5.91 1.93
N VAL A 60 12.03 5.52 2.87
CA VAL A 60 11.86 5.80 4.31
C VAL A 60 12.01 7.28 4.65
N PRO A 61 13.11 7.97 4.27
CA PRO A 61 13.31 9.36 4.64
C PRO A 61 12.55 10.33 3.72
N GLU A 62 12.49 11.59 4.13
CA GLU A 62 12.01 12.68 3.28
C GLU A 62 12.94 12.86 2.06
N PRO A 63 12.38 12.97 0.83
CA PRO A 63 13.19 13.17 -0.36
C PRO A 63 13.87 14.55 -0.34
N HIS A 64 15.18 14.60 -0.60
CA HIS A 64 15.99 15.81 -0.44
C HIS A 64 15.88 16.82 -1.63
N ASN A 65 15.44 16.38 -2.81
CA ASN A 65 15.43 17.19 -4.06
C ASN A 65 14.02 17.61 -4.49
N ALA A 66 13.24 17.96 -3.49
CA ALA A 66 11.80 18.13 -3.55
C ALA A 66 11.46 19.59 -3.95
N GLN A 67 11.52 19.91 -5.26
CA GLN A 67 11.24 21.27 -5.74
C GLN A 67 9.78 21.73 -5.50
N ASP A 68 8.83 20.81 -5.28
CA ASP A 68 7.42 21.14 -5.02
C ASP A 68 6.84 20.46 -3.76
N PRO A 69 6.80 21.13 -2.59
CA PRO A 69 6.49 20.52 -1.29
C PRO A 69 5.12 19.83 -1.19
N GLN A 70 4.16 20.21 -2.05
CA GLN A 70 2.75 19.85 -1.87
C GLN A 70 2.44 18.38 -2.17
N ASP A 71 3.24 17.72 -3.01
CA ASP A 71 2.98 16.34 -3.45
C ASP A 71 3.93 15.28 -2.89
N HIS A 72 4.86 15.64 -2.00
CA HIS A 72 5.82 14.66 -1.48
C HIS A 72 5.23 13.74 -0.41
N MET A 73 5.44 12.43 -0.65
CA MET A 73 5.09 11.36 0.28
C MET A 73 6.27 10.40 0.43
N TRP A 74 6.42 9.87 1.64
CA TRP A 74 7.46 8.91 2.02
C TRP A 74 6.94 8.03 3.16
N LEU A 75 7.59 6.89 3.42
CA LEU A 75 7.07 5.87 4.34
C LEU A 75 6.98 6.37 5.79
N ASN A 76 7.91 7.21 6.27
CA ASN A 76 7.81 7.76 7.63
C ASN A 76 6.62 8.71 7.78
N LYS A 77 6.28 9.51 6.75
CA LYS A 77 5.09 10.38 6.77
C LYS A 77 3.79 9.57 6.79
N VAL A 78 3.72 8.48 6.02
CA VAL A 78 2.57 7.56 6.06
C VAL A 78 2.47 6.88 7.43
N LYS A 79 3.60 6.41 7.98
CA LYS A 79 3.67 5.82 9.33
C LYS A 79 3.14 6.79 10.39
N GLU A 80 3.58 8.04 10.36
CA GLU A 80 3.09 9.06 11.28
C GLU A 80 1.59 9.33 11.13
N ARG A 81 1.09 9.42 9.89
CA ARG A 81 -0.34 9.61 9.62
C ARG A 81 -1.19 8.44 10.14
N LEU A 82 -0.71 7.19 10.00
CA LEU A 82 -1.37 6.01 10.57
C LEU A 82 -1.39 6.05 12.10
N ILE A 83 -0.24 6.32 12.75
CA ILE A 83 -0.14 6.40 14.22
C ILE A 83 -1.05 7.50 14.78
N LYS A 84 -1.10 8.66 14.12
CA LYS A 84 -1.95 9.81 14.49
C LYS A 84 -3.41 9.64 14.05
N LYS A 85 -3.80 8.48 13.50
CA LYS A 85 -5.15 8.16 13.00
C LYS A 85 -5.71 9.23 12.07
N LYS A 86 -4.88 9.73 11.15
CA LYS A 86 -5.22 10.80 10.21
C LYS A 86 -5.92 10.32 8.94
N TYR A 87 -6.06 9.02 8.76
CA TYR A 87 -6.80 8.44 7.64
C TYR A 87 -8.24 8.15 8.06
N PRO A 88 -9.25 8.92 7.60
CA PRO A 88 -10.65 8.62 7.90
C PRO A 88 -11.16 7.41 7.13
N ARG A 89 -10.60 7.13 5.94
CA ARG A 89 -10.92 6.00 5.07
C ARG A 89 -9.64 5.33 4.56
N VAL A 90 -9.76 4.05 4.19
CA VAL A 90 -8.66 3.25 3.61
C VAL A 90 -8.08 3.93 2.36
N GLU A 91 -8.92 4.59 1.56
CA GLU A 91 -8.51 5.37 0.40
C GLU A 91 -7.34 6.33 0.67
N GLY A 92 -7.35 7.04 1.80
CA GLY A 92 -6.30 8.01 2.11
C GLY A 92 -4.94 7.36 2.29
N PHE A 93 -4.89 6.20 2.96
CA PHE A 93 -3.67 5.41 3.13
C PHE A 93 -3.18 4.88 1.79
N VAL A 94 -4.05 4.26 1.00
CA VAL A 94 -3.70 3.68 -0.30
C VAL A 94 -3.22 4.75 -1.28
N ARG A 95 -3.88 5.91 -1.30
CA ARG A 95 -3.48 7.06 -2.13
C ARG A 95 -2.08 7.54 -1.77
N ASP A 96 -1.80 7.72 -0.49
CA ASP A 96 -0.47 8.16 -0.04
C ASP A 96 0.61 7.12 -0.40
N MET A 97 0.35 5.82 -0.21
CA MET A 97 1.28 4.76 -0.61
C MET A 97 1.56 4.78 -2.13
N ARG A 98 0.52 4.87 -2.96
CA ARG A 98 0.66 4.97 -4.43
C ARG A 98 1.38 6.25 -4.87
N LEU A 99 1.20 7.35 -4.13
CA LEU A 99 1.86 8.63 -4.40
C LEU A 99 3.39 8.53 -4.25
N ILE A 100 3.88 7.77 -3.25
CA ILE A 100 5.32 7.50 -3.07
C ILE A 100 5.93 6.94 -4.37
N PHE A 101 5.30 5.91 -4.94
CA PHE A 101 5.80 5.24 -6.13
C PHE A 101 5.63 6.10 -7.39
N ARG A 102 4.50 6.81 -7.52
CA ARG A 102 4.28 7.75 -8.64
C ARG A 102 5.34 8.84 -8.69
N ASN A 103 5.62 9.48 -7.55
CA ASN A 103 6.64 10.51 -7.46
C ASN A 103 8.00 9.95 -7.83
N SER A 104 8.34 8.76 -7.32
CA SER A 104 9.61 8.12 -7.65
C SER A 104 9.80 7.91 -9.15
N LYS A 105 8.75 7.52 -9.88
CA LYS A 105 8.79 7.35 -11.35
C LYS A 105 8.97 8.67 -12.09
N ALA A 106 8.40 9.77 -11.57
CA ALA A 106 8.48 11.09 -12.19
C ALA A 106 9.84 11.77 -11.97
N PHE A 107 10.38 11.70 -10.75
CA PHE A 107 11.61 12.41 -10.36
C PHE A 107 12.87 11.65 -10.76
N TYR A 108 12.81 10.33 -10.68
CA TYR A 108 13.95 9.49 -10.99
C TYR A 108 13.56 8.75 -12.28
N LYS A 109 14.16 9.14 -13.41
CA LYS A 109 14.14 8.35 -14.65
C LYS A 109 14.92 7.03 -14.39
N VAL A 110 14.37 6.12 -13.59
CA VAL A 110 15.13 4.98 -13.04
C VAL A 110 15.13 3.80 -14.00
N SER A 111 16.00 3.85 -14.99
CA SER A 111 16.71 2.65 -15.43
C SER A 111 17.89 2.44 -14.47
N GLY A 112 17.64 1.90 -13.28
CA GLY A 112 18.65 1.70 -12.23
C GLY A 112 18.18 0.82 -11.06
N PRO A 113 19.09 0.40 -10.16
CA PRO A 113 18.82 -0.56 -9.09
C PRO A 113 17.79 -0.09 -8.04
N CYS A 114 17.50 1.22 -7.98
CA CYS A 114 16.45 1.81 -7.13
C CYS A 114 15.06 1.78 -7.77
N SER A 115 14.85 0.94 -8.79
CA SER A 115 13.58 0.87 -9.49
C SER A 115 12.42 0.60 -8.50
N PRO A 116 11.38 1.47 -8.46
CA PRO A 116 10.28 1.38 -7.51
C PRO A 116 9.37 0.17 -7.76
N PHE A 117 9.47 -0.47 -8.93
CA PHE A 117 8.52 -1.48 -9.39
C PHE A 117 8.33 -2.61 -8.38
N SER A 118 9.41 -3.20 -7.86
CA SER A 118 9.26 -4.35 -6.96
C SER A 118 8.63 -4.00 -5.60
N LEU A 119 8.80 -2.76 -5.12
CA LEU A 119 8.20 -2.34 -3.84
C LEU A 119 6.73 -1.97 -4.01
N GLU A 120 6.38 -1.35 -5.14
CA GLU A 120 5.00 -1.08 -5.53
C GLU A 120 4.22 -2.38 -5.77
N GLU A 121 4.81 -3.35 -6.48
CA GLU A 121 4.21 -4.68 -6.69
C GLU A 121 3.96 -5.41 -5.37
N LEU A 122 4.92 -5.37 -4.44
CA LEU A 122 4.73 -5.92 -3.09
C LEU A 122 3.56 -5.22 -2.39
N PHE A 123 3.51 -3.89 -2.41
CA PHE A 123 2.43 -3.14 -1.80
C PHE A 123 1.06 -3.53 -2.39
N GLU A 124 0.91 -3.53 -3.72
CA GLU A 124 -0.35 -3.86 -4.38
C GLU A 124 -0.76 -5.32 -4.12
N LYS A 125 0.19 -6.25 -4.11
CA LYS A 125 -0.05 -7.65 -3.76
C LYS A 125 -0.57 -7.79 -2.33
N GLU A 126 0.11 -7.19 -1.35
CA GLU A 126 -0.29 -7.29 0.06
C GLU A 126 -1.60 -6.56 0.33
N PHE A 127 -1.85 -5.42 -0.34
CA PHE A 127 -3.13 -4.71 -0.26
C PHE A 127 -4.28 -5.60 -0.72
N LYS A 128 -4.16 -6.23 -1.89
CA LYS A 128 -5.18 -7.16 -2.39
C LYS A 128 -5.35 -8.38 -1.50
N ASN A 129 -4.26 -8.97 -1.03
CA ASN A 129 -4.29 -10.14 -0.16
C ASN A 129 -4.99 -9.84 1.18
N ILE A 130 -4.51 -8.84 1.91
CA ILE A 130 -4.98 -8.53 3.27
C ILE A 130 -6.42 -8.02 3.28
N PHE A 131 -6.87 -7.36 2.21
CA PHE A 131 -8.28 -6.94 2.06
C PHE A 131 -9.14 -7.92 1.25
N SER A 132 -8.60 -9.07 0.83
CA SER A 132 -9.31 -10.07 0.02
C SER A 132 -9.99 -9.45 -1.22
N ILE A 133 -9.26 -8.62 -1.95
CA ILE A 133 -9.76 -7.92 -3.15
C ILE A 133 -9.74 -8.88 -4.34
N GLN A 134 -10.79 -8.85 -5.15
CA GLN A 134 -10.86 -9.60 -6.41
C GLN A 134 -9.80 -9.10 -7.39
N GLU A 135 -9.04 -10.02 -7.99
CA GLU A 135 -8.27 -9.68 -9.17
C GLU A 135 -9.23 -9.44 -10.33
N THR A 136 -9.37 -8.17 -10.73
CA THR A 136 -9.88 -7.89 -12.06
C THR A 136 -8.83 -8.41 -13.03
N SER A 137 -9.14 -9.46 -13.79
CA SER A 137 -8.37 -9.74 -15.00
C SER A 137 -8.29 -8.42 -15.75
N LYS A 138 -7.08 -7.99 -16.12
CA LYS A 138 -6.97 -6.95 -17.15
C LYS A 138 -7.69 -7.55 -18.35
N SER A 139 -8.91 -7.12 -18.61
CA SER A 139 -9.46 -7.25 -19.94
C SER A 139 -8.45 -6.55 -20.83
N ASP A 140 -7.77 -7.33 -21.67
CA ASP A 140 -7.14 -6.81 -22.86
C ASP A 140 -8.25 -6.08 -23.61
N VAL A 141 -8.37 -4.78 -23.35
CA VAL A 141 -9.01 -3.88 -24.30
C VAL A 141 -8.06 -3.92 -25.48
N SER A 142 -8.33 -4.84 -26.40
CA SER A 142 -7.86 -4.78 -27.77
C SER A 142 -8.24 -3.40 -28.29
N LEU A 143 -7.31 -2.45 -28.15
CA LEU A 143 -7.33 -1.22 -28.92
C LEU A 143 -7.10 -1.68 -30.36
N SER A 144 -8.19 -1.85 -31.09
CA SER A 144 -8.14 -1.85 -32.54
C SER A 144 -7.43 -0.55 -32.97
N PRO A 145 -6.49 -0.62 -33.94
CA PRO A 145 -5.81 0.58 -34.41
C PRO A 145 -6.83 1.43 -35.17
N LEU A 146 -7.27 2.53 -34.56
CA LEU A 146 -7.86 3.63 -35.30
C LEU A 146 -6.70 4.44 -35.88
N PHE A 147 -6.56 4.32 -37.20
CA PHE A 147 -5.87 5.26 -38.04
C PHE A 147 -6.24 6.70 -37.68
N CYS A 148 -5.23 7.51 -37.38
CA CYS A 148 -5.07 8.89 -37.84
C CYS A 148 -3.62 9.33 -37.58
#